data_AF-A0A960BZX2-F1
#
_entry.id   AF-A0A960BZX2-F1
#
_cell.length_a   1.000
_cell.length_b   1.000
_cell.length_c   1.000
_cell.angle_alpha   90.00
_cell.angle_beta   90.00
_cell.angle_gamma   90.00
#
_symmetry.space_group_name_H-M   'P 1'
#
loop_
_entity.id
_entity.type
_entity.pdbx_description
1 polymer ?
#
loop_
_entity_poly.entity_id
_entity_poly.type
_entity_poly.pdbx_seq_one_letter_code
_entity_poly.pdbx_strand_id
1 'polypeptide(L)' 'YPLLALLKRALSEDEVVQATFTVLKDSDPDDPVTAERIREAIREAVEKEPTADEINQVAGRLAMVGWPLAGRG' A
#
# COMPACT_ATOMS: atom_id res chain seq x y z
N TYR A 1 27.64 -12.28 -10.08
CA TYR A 1 26.17 -12.20 -9.93
C TYR A 1 25.78 -10.74 -9.74
N PRO A 2 24.91 -10.13 -10.58
CA PRO A 2 24.61 -8.71 -10.49
C PRO A 2 23.63 -8.46 -9.32
N LEU A 3 24.00 -7.51 -8.47
CA LEU A 3 23.34 -7.09 -7.23
C LEU A 3 22.06 -6.27 -7.48
N LEU A 4 21.31 -6.57 -8.54
CA LEU A 4 20.10 -5.83 -8.90
C LEU A 4 18.85 -6.28 -8.12
N ALA A 5 18.96 -7.34 -7.32
CA ALA A 5 17.82 -7.95 -6.62
C ALA A 5 17.53 -7.38 -5.22
N LEU A 6 18.37 -6.49 -4.67
CA LEU A 6 18.42 -6.27 -3.21
C LEU A 6 18.15 -4.84 -2.72
N LEU A 7 17.76 -3.90 -3.58
CA LEU A 7 17.44 -2.53 -3.11
C LEU A 7 16.08 -2.03 -3.59
N LYS A 8 15.10 -2.93 -3.68
CA LYS A 8 13.70 -2.53 -3.67
C LYS A 8 13.22 -2.72 -2.25
N ARG A 9 13.08 -1.63 -1.48
CA ARG A 9 12.35 -1.69 -0.21
C ARG A 9 10.97 -2.25 -0.53
N ALA A 10 10.69 -3.42 0.00
CA ALA A 10 9.42 -4.10 -0.10
C ALA A 10 8.91 -4.26 1.32
N LEU A 11 7.61 -4.07 1.49
CA LEU A 11 6.96 -4.37 2.76
C LEU A 11 7.00 -5.89 2.96
N SER A 12 7.21 -6.30 4.20
CA SER A 12 6.96 -7.67 4.64
C SER A 12 5.46 -7.97 4.56
N GLU A 13 5.08 -9.25 4.52
CA GLU A 13 3.66 -9.62 4.40
C GLU A 13 2.81 -9.04 5.55
N ASP A 14 3.31 -9.10 6.79
CA ASP A 14 2.68 -8.47 7.94
C ASP A 14 2.50 -6.94 7.78
N GLU A 15 3.51 -6.26 7.24
CA GLU A 15 3.47 -4.81 7.02
C GLU A 15 2.45 -4.44 5.92
N VAL A 16 2.35 -5.24 4.86
CA VAL A 16 1.31 -5.09 3.82
C VAL A 16 -0.07 -5.30 4.42
N VAL A 17 -0.25 -6.35 5.23
CA VAL A 17 -1.53 -6.65 5.88
C VAL A 17 -1.95 -5.53 6.82
N GLN A 18 -1.02 -5.04 7.64
CA GLN A 18 -1.27 -3.95 8.57
C GLN A 18 -1.63 -2.66 7.82
N ALA A 19 -0.85 -2.27 6.80
CA ALA A 19 -1.14 -1.09 5.99
C ALA A 19 -2.51 -1.20 5.29
N THR A 20 -2.82 -2.37 4.73
CA THR A 20 -4.12 -2.64 4.10
C THR A 20 -5.26 -2.51 5.12
N PHE A 21 -5.09 -3.07 6.32
CA PHE A 21 -6.09 -2.98 7.38
C PHE A 21 -6.31 -1.54 7.86
N THR A 22 -5.24 -0.76 8.02
CA THR A 22 -5.33 0.66 8.36
C THR A 22 -6.09 1.44 7.29
N VAL A 23 -5.79 1.22 6.01
CA VAL A 23 -6.56 1.84 4.91
C VAL A 23 -8.03 1.47 4.99
N LEU A 24 -8.35 0.18 5.15
CA LEU A 24 -9.74 -0.30 5.20
C LEU A 24 -10.51 0.21 6.42
N LYS A 25 -9.83 0.38 7.56
CA LYS A 25 -10.44 0.89 8.78
C LYS A 25 -10.93 2.33 8.62
N ASP A 26 -10.17 3.15 7.90
CA ASP A 26 -10.49 4.55 7.70
C ASP A 26 -11.31 4.82 6.43
N SER A 27 -11.37 3.86 5.50
CA SER A 27 -12.08 4.03 4.23
C SER A 27 -13.49 3.46 4.30
N ASP A 28 -14.47 4.25 3.86
CA ASP A 28 -15.82 3.73 3.59
C ASP A 28 -15.82 2.89 2.31
N PRO A 29 -16.68 1.86 2.20
CA PRO A 29 -16.81 1.05 0.98
C PRO A 29 -17.29 1.86 -0.24
N ASP A 30 -17.91 3.03 0.00
CA ASP A 30 -18.32 3.99 -1.03
C ASP A 30 -17.23 5.02 -1.38
N ASP A 31 -16.12 5.07 -0.62
CA ASP A 31 -15.02 6.02 -0.84
C ASP A 31 -13.80 5.31 -1.47
N PRO A 32 -13.45 5.60 -2.74
CA PRO A 32 -12.36 4.93 -3.42
C PRO A 32 -11.01 5.27 -2.78
N VAL A 33 -10.20 4.24 -2.55
CA VAL A 33 -8.88 4.41 -1.91
C VAL A 33 -7.93 5.11 -2.90
N THR A 34 -7.37 6.24 -2.46
CA THR A 34 -6.38 7.03 -3.22
C THR A 34 -4.94 6.60 -2.89
N ALA A 35 -4.01 6.93 -3.79
CA ALA A 35 -2.58 6.64 -3.58
C ALA A 35 -2.02 7.38 -2.35
N GLU A 36 -2.48 8.60 -2.09
CA GLU A 36 -2.12 9.39 -0.90
C GLU A 36 -2.55 8.69 0.38
N ARG A 37 -3.75 8.09 0.42
CA ARG A 37 -4.24 7.37 1.59
C ARG A 37 -3.44 6.09 1.84
N ILE A 38 -3.11 5.36 0.78
CA ILE A 38 -2.20 4.21 0.86
C ILE A 38 -0.84 4.64 1.41
N ARG A 39 -0.31 5.78 0.94
CA ARG A 39 0.96 6.35 1.40
C ARG A 39 0.93 6.67 2.89
N GLU A 40 -0.15 7.27 3.39
CA GLU A 40 -0.31 7.58 4.82
C GLU A 40 -0.38 6.31 5.67
N ALA A 41 -1.20 5.34 5.28
CA ALA A 41 -1.31 4.08 6.00
C ALA A 41 0.01 3.29 6.06
N ILE A 42 0.77 3.26 4.96
CA ILE A 42 2.10 2.63 4.98
C ILE A 42 3.04 3.42 5.89
N ARG A 43 3.03 4.76 5.82
CA ARG A 43 3.86 5.60 6.69
C ARG A 43 3.57 5.36 8.16
N GLU A 44 2.32 5.15 8.54
CA GLU A 44 1.95 4.79 9.92
C GLU A 44 2.45 3.39 10.31
N ALA A 45 2.43 2.43 9.38
CA ALA A 45 2.88 1.07 9.65
C ALA A 45 4.41 0.95 9.79
N VAL A 46 5.19 1.67 8.95
CA VAL A 46 6.67 1.55 8.92
C VAL A 46 7.42 2.75 9.48
N GLU A 47 6.69 3.77 9.96
CA GLU A 47 7.21 5.03 10.53
C GLU A 47 8.23 5.75 9.63
N LYS A 48 8.14 5.53 8.32
CA LYS A 48 9.10 6.01 7.31
C LYS A 48 8.37 6.45 6.06
N GLU A 49 9.05 7.25 5.24
CA GLU A 49 8.55 7.57 3.91
C GLU A 49 8.46 6.29 3.06
N PRO A 50 7.26 5.92 2.58
CA PRO A 50 7.08 4.78 1.71
C PRO A 50 7.55 5.08 0.29
N THR A 51 8.00 4.04 -0.38
CA THR A 51 8.43 4.03 -1.77
C THR A 51 7.26 3.70 -2.70
N ALA A 52 7.43 3.97 -3.99
CA ALA A 52 6.42 3.65 -5.00
C ALA A 52 6.13 2.14 -5.10
N ASP A 53 7.14 1.28 -4.91
CA ASP A 53 6.96 -0.18 -4.88
C ASP A 53 6.08 -0.62 -3.71
N GLU A 54 6.27 -0.05 -2.51
CA GLU A 54 5.47 -0.34 -1.31
C GLU A 54 4.00 0.09 -1.50
N ILE A 55 3.78 1.27 -2.10
CA ILE A 55 2.42 1.74 -2.45
C ILE A 55 1.75 0.79 -3.44
N ASN A 56 2.47 0.35 -4.48
CA ASN A 56 1.95 -0.58 -5.48
C ASN A 56 1.63 -1.96 -4.89
N GLN A 57 2.39 -2.44 -3.90
CA GLN A 57 2.09 -3.69 -3.20
C GLN A 57 0.76 -3.63 -2.46
N VAL A 58 0.52 -2.56 -1.68
CA VAL A 58 -0.73 -2.38 -0.94
C VAL A 58 -1.90 -2.15 -1.89
N ALA A 59 -1.71 -1.36 -2.96
CA ALA A 59 -2.72 -1.18 -3.99
C ALA A 59 -3.11 -2.51 -4.67
N GLY A 60 -2.12 -3.34 -5.02
CA GLY A 60 -2.36 -4.68 -5.56
C GLY A 60 -3.13 -5.58 -4.59
N ARG A 61 -2.81 -5.50 -3.30
CA ARG A 61 -3.52 -6.27 -2.26
C ARG A 61 -4.97 -5.81 -2.10
N LEU A 62 -5.22 -4.50 -2.15
CA LEU A 62 -6.56 -3.91 -2.12
C LEU A 62 -7.40 -4.32 -3.35
N ALA A 63 -6.80 -4.30 -4.53
CA ALA A 63 -7.48 -4.77 -5.75
C ALA A 63 -7.86 -6.26 -5.67
N MET A 64 -7.02 -7.11 -5.08
CA MET A 64 -7.32 -8.53 -4.87
C MET A 64 -8.50 -8.77 -3.93
N VAL A 65 -8.75 -7.89 -2.96
CA VAL A 65 -9.90 -7.98 -2.04
C VAL A 65 -11.14 -7.26 -2.57
N GLY A 66 -11.08 -6.72 -3.80
CA GLY A 66 -12.20 -6.08 -4.47
C GLY A 66 -12.41 -4.60 -4.13
N TRP A 67 -11.43 -3.94 -3.53
CA TRP A 67 -11.54 -2.51 -3.20
C TRP A 67 -11.28 -1.62 -4.42
N PRO A 68 -12.14 -0.63 -4.70
CA PRO A 68 -11.94 0.30 -5.80
C PRO A 68 -10.76 1.23 -5.51
N LEU A 69 -9.73 1.13 -6.33
CA LEU A 69 -8.63 2.10 -6.36
C LEU A 69 -9.09 3.31 -7.18
N ALA A 70 -8.87 4.52 -6.67
CA ALA A 70 -9.06 5.75 -7.43
C ALA A 70 -8.02 5.79 -8.58
N GLY A 71 -8.35 5.13 -9.68
CA GLY A 71 -7.63 5.21 -10.93
C GLY A 71 -7.80 6.61 -11.49
N ARG A 72 -6.69 7.36 -11.51
CA ARG A 72 -6.52 8.68 -12.14
C ARG A 72 -7.48 8.88 -13.33
N GLY A 73 -8.51 9.70 -13.13
CA GLY A 73 -9.20 10.42 -14.20
C GLY A 73 -8.39 11.63 -14.62
#